data_AF-A0A970FDV8-F1
#
_entry.id   AF-A0A970FDV8-F1
#
_cell.length_a   1.000
_cell.length_b   1.000
_cell.length_c   1.000
_cell.angle_alpha   90.00
_cell.angle_beta   90.00
_cell.angle_gamma   90.00
#
_symmetry.space_group_name_H-M   'P 1'
#
loop_
_entity.id
_entity.type
_entity.pdbx_description
1 polymer ?
#
loop_
_entity_poly.entity_id
_entity_poly.type
_entity_poly.pdbx_seq_one_letter_code
_entity_poly.pdbx_strand_id
1 'polypeptide(L)'
;YVVAQDELVLAGRKEANYWLINECMTPLQEINDHYLRENNLSPAIIRTNSYEMIKNLLNQGVGRTIISKLALSENTPFEVLEMDNHRNFYFLTKEEVVSDLLAEVALFIRTTLQENAPPNR
;
A
#
# COMPACT_ATOMS: atom_id res chain seq x y z
N TYR A 1 -1.11 -6.47 -18.22
CA TYR A 1 -1.54 -7.69 -17.50
C TYR A 1 -1.27 -7.53 -16.01
N VAL A 2 -1.90 -8.32 -15.13
CA VAL A 2 -1.65 -8.27 -13.67
C VAL A 2 -0.27 -8.85 -13.38
N VAL A 3 0.53 -8.14 -12.59
CA VAL A 3 1.90 -8.57 -12.22
C VAL A 3 2.10 -8.75 -10.72
N ALA A 4 1.25 -8.12 -9.91
CA ALA A 4 1.27 -8.31 -8.47
C ALA A 4 -0.10 -7.99 -7.89
N GLN A 5 -0.34 -8.47 -6.68
CA GLN A 5 -1.48 -8.11 -5.87
C GLN A 5 -1.00 -7.50 -4.56
N ASP A 6 -1.77 -6.57 -4.05
CA ASP A 6 -1.53 -5.93 -2.77
C ASP A 6 -2.83 -5.85 -1.99
N GLU A 7 -2.69 -5.79 -0.66
CA GLU A 7 -3.77 -5.69 0.29
C GLU A 7 -3.59 -4.38 1.06
N LEU A 8 -4.64 -3.54 1.10
CA LEU A 8 -4.66 -2.39 1.98
C LEU A 8 -5.08 -2.84 3.39
N VAL A 9 -4.30 -2.48 4.39
CA VAL A 9 -4.53 -2.88 5.79
C VAL A 9 -4.52 -1.66 6.70
N LEU A 10 -5.22 -1.76 7.83
CA LEU A 10 -5.12 -0.78 8.90
C LEU A 10 -3.86 -1.07 9.72
N ALA A 11 -2.78 -0.35 9.43
CA ALA A 11 -1.49 -0.53 10.09
C ALA A 11 -1.37 0.35 11.34
N GLY A 12 -0.62 -0.14 12.34
CA GLY A 12 -0.37 0.55 13.60
C GLY A 12 -1.13 -0.05 14.78
N ARG A 13 -0.67 0.25 16.00
CA ARG A 13 -1.23 -0.28 17.26
C ARG A 13 -2.64 0.23 17.50
N LYS A 14 -3.52 -0.60 18.03
CA LYS A 14 -4.93 -0.26 18.25
C LYS A 14 -5.13 0.95 19.16
N GLU A 15 -4.23 1.09 20.13
CA GLU A 15 -4.25 2.14 21.16
C GLU A 15 -3.57 3.43 20.70
N ALA A 16 -3.04 3.49 19.48
CA ALA A 16 -2.36 4.69 19.00
C ALA A 16 -3.37 5.83 18.72
N ASN A 17 -3.10 6.99 19.31
CA ASN A 17 -4.03 8.14 19.30
C ASN A 17 -3.92 9.02 18.03
N TYR A 18 -2.93 8.76 17.19
CA TYR A 18 -2.66 9.55 16.00
C TYR A 18 -3.07 8.81 14.74
N TRP A 19 -3.56 9.56 13.76
CA TRP A 19 -3.73 9.06 12.40
C TRP A 19 -2.70 9.70 11.49
N LEU A 20 -1.95 8.88 10.77
CA LEU A 20 -0.88 9.33 9.90
C LEU A 20 -1.45 9.58 8.50
N ILE A 21 -1.23 10.77 7.95
CA ILE A 21 -1.64 11.12 6.59
C ILE A 21 -0.43 11.63 5.81
N ASN A 22 -0.29 11.20 4.57
CA ASN A 22 0.65 11.81 3.64
C ASN A 22 0.01 13.08 3.04
N GLU A 23 0.74 14.20 3.00
CA GLU A 23 0.23 15.50 2.52
C GLU A 23 -0.03 15.52 1.02
N CYS A 24 0.49 14.56 0.27
CA CYS A 24 0.14 14.41 -1.13
C CYS A 24 -1.31 13.94 -1.25
N MET A 25 -2.13 14.71 -1.97
CA MET A 25 -3.46 14.28 -2.41
C MET A 25 -3.31 13.02 -3.27
N THR A 26 -3.60 11.87 -2.68
CA THR A 26 -3.49 10.56 -3.33
C THR A 26 -4.78 9.78 -3.08
N PRO A 27 -5.11 8.79 -3.93
CA PRO A 27 -6.22 7.89 -3.66
C PRO A 27 -6.14 7.22 -2.28
N LEU A 28 -4.92 6.98 -1.77
CA LEU A 28 -4.73 6.41 -0.44
C LEU A 28 -5.16 7.38 0.68
N GLN A 29 -4.97 8.68 0.50
CA GLN A 29 -5.51 9.68 1.44
C GLN A 29 -7.05 9.65 1.44
N GLU A 30 -7.69 9.61 0.27
CA GLU A 30 -9.16 9.54 0.18
C GLU A 30 -9.72 8.29 0.87
N ILE A 31 -9.05 7.15 0.73
CA ILE A 31 -9.42 5.91 1.43
C ILE A 31 -9.34 6.09 2.96
N ASN A 32 -8.28 6.74 3.46
CA ASN A 32 -8.14 7.04 4.88
C ASN A 32 -9.26 7.98 5.37
N ASP A 33 -9.50 9.07 4.64
CA ASP A 33 -10.54 10.05 4.98
C ASP A 33 -11.95 9.44 4.92
N HIS A 34 -12.20 8.52 3.98
CA HIS A 34 -13.43 7.75 3.90
C HIS A 34 -13.59 6.82 5.10
N TYR A 35 -12.57 6.03 5.41
CA TYR A 35 -12.59 5.10 6.54
C TYR A 35 -12.85 5.82 7.88
N LEU A 36 -12.20 6.97 8.10
CA LEU A 36 -12.42 7.78 9.30
C LEU A 36 -13.88 8.26 9.39
N ARG A 37 -14.47 8.71 8.27
CA ARG A 37 -15.87 9.16 8.22
C ARG A 37 -16.86 8.05 8.47
N GLU A 38 -16.74 6.91 7.78
CA GLU A 38 -17.66 5.78 7.91
C GLU A 38 -17.67 5.19 9.33
N ASN A 39 -16.53 5.25 10.03
CA ASN A 39 -16.40 4.74 11.40
C ASN A 39 -16.58 5.84 12.48
N ASN A 40 -17.00 7.05 12.09
CA ASN A 40 -17.16 8.21 12.98
C ASN A 40 -15.92 8.50 13.85
N LEU A 41 -14.73 8.32 13.29
CA LEU A 41 -13.46 8.55 13.96
C LEU A 41 -13.01 10.01 13.79
N SER A 42 -12.46 10.61 14.84
CA SER A 42 -11.88 11.96 14.81
C SER A 42 -10.54 12.03 15.55
N PRO A 43 -9.51 11.30 15.08
CA PRO A 43 -8.20 11.23 15.73
C PRO A 43 -7.38 12.51 15.50
N ALA A 44 -6.32 12.69 16.30
CA ALA A 44 -5.32 13.71 16.02
C ALA A 44 -4.51 13.33 14.77
N ILE A 45 -4.43 14.22 13.78
CA ILE A 45 -3.74 13.92 12.52
C ILE A 45 -2.27 14.36 12.60
N ILE A 46 -1.35 13.45 12.28
CA ILE A 46 0.04 13.79 11.95
C ILE A 46 0.17 13.77 10.43
N ARG A 47 0.48 14.93 9.87
CA ARG A 47 0.76 15.07 8.45
C ARG A 47 2.24 14.84 8.19
N THR A 48 2.52 14.05 7.17
CA THR A 48 3.88 13.68 6.73
C THR A 48 4.01 14.00 5.25
N ASN A 49 5.22 14.26 4.77
CA ASN A 49 5.49 14.57 3.37
C ASN A 49 5.98 13.36 2.55
N SER A 50 6.09 12.17 3.17
CA SER A 50 6.53 10.95 2.49
C SER A 50 6.01 9.69 3.18
N TYR A 51 5.80 8.64 2.39
CA TYR A 51 5.44 7.31 2.91
C TYR A 51 6.56 6.67 3.75
N GLU A 52 7.83 7.03 3.51
CA GLU A 52 8.94 6.58 4.37
C GLU A 52 8.79 7.06 5.80
N MET A 53 8.36 8.31 5.99
CA MET A 53 8.11 8.85 7.32
C MET A 53 6.94 8.14 8.02
N ILE A 54 5.86 7.84 7.27
CA ILE A 54 4.74 7.03 7.79
C ILE A 54 5.23 5.67 8.27
N LYS A 55 5.99 4.94 7.45
CA LYS A 55 6.53 3.62 7.82
C LYS A 55 7.40 3.69 9.08
N ASN A 56 8.28 4.69 9.17
CA ASN A 56 9.13 4.87 10.34
C ASN A 56 8.31 5.16 11.61
N LEU A 57 7.27 5.99 11.51
CA LEU A 57 6.37 6.27 12.64
C LEU A 57 5.60 5.01 13.07
N LEU A 58 5.05 4.25 12.13
CA LEU A 58 4.38 2.97 12.40
C LEU A 58 5.31 1.97 13.11
N ASN A 59 6.56 1.85 12.65
CA ASN A 59 7.58 0.98 13.25
C ASN A 59 7.90 1.36 14.71
N GLN A 60 7.84 2.66 15.04
CA GLN A 60 8.00 3.16 16.40
C GLN A 60 6.71 3.07 17.24
N GLY A 61 5.63 2.52 16.67
CA GLY A 61 4.32 2.43 17.31
C GLY A 61 3.58 3.76 17.40
N VAL A 62 3.96 4.74 16.57
CA VAL A 62 3.31 6.04 16.49
C VAL A 62 2.20 5.99 15.46
N GLY A 63 0.98 6.22 15.92
CA GLY A 63 -0.20 6.38 15.09
C GLY A 63 -0.65 5.13 14.33
N ARG A 64 -1.64 5.33 13.48
CA ARG A 64 -2.23 4.33 12.58
C ARG A 64 -2.56 4.95 11.22
N THR A 65 -2.68 4.13 10.20
CA THR A 65 -3.16 4.55 8.87
C THR A 65 -3.59 3.33 8.06
N ILE A 66 -4.40 3.55 7.03
CA ILE A 66 -4.56 2.59 5.96
C ILE A 66 -3.40 2.74 4.98
N ILE A 67 -2.70 1.64 4.70
CA ILE A 67 -1.55 1.58 3.79
C ILE A 67 -1.43 0.20 3.14
N SER A 68 -0.64 0.10 2.07
CA SER A 68 -0.22 -1.19 1.48
C SER A 68 0.43 -2.09 2.50
N LYS A 69 0.01 -3.35 2.55
CA LYS A 69 0.64 -4.41 3.36
C LYS A 69 2.07 -4.68 2.91
N LEU A 70 2.35 -4.56 1.61
CA LEU A 70 3.71 -4.71 1.06
C LEU A 70 4.67 -3.62 1.57
N ALA A 71 4.15 -2.50 2.08
CA ALA A 71 4.97 -1.42 2.64
C ALA A 71 5.30 -1.62 4.13
N LEU A 72 4.76 -2.64 4.79
CA LEU A 72 4.95 -2.87 6.22
C LEU A 72 6.26 -3.62 6.50
N SER A 73 6.92 -3.26 7.60
CA SER A 73 7.98 -4.09 8.17
C SER A 73 7.37 -5.33 8.82
N GLU A 74 8.12 -6.43 8.90
CA GLU A 74 7.66 -7.75 9.40
C GLU A 74 6.90 -7.69 10.74
N ASN A 75 7.30 -6.79 11.65
CA ASN A 75 6.74 -6.68 13.00
C ASN A 75 5.69 -5.57 13.16
N THR A 76 5.27 -4.92 12.08
CA THR A 76 4.27 -3.85 12.16
C THR A 76 2.89 -4.46 12.39
N PRO A 77 2.21 -4.16 13.50
CA PRO A 77 0.86 -4.68 13.71
C PRO A 77 -0.10 -4.09 12.68
N PHE A 78 -1.00 -4.91 12.17
CA PHE A 78 -2.06 -4.47 11.26
C PHE A 78 -3.35 -5.26 11.47
N GLU A 79 -4.46 -4.68 11.02
CA GLU A 79 -5.78 -5.29 10.95
C GLU A 79 -6.23 -5.33 9.48
N VAL A 80 -6.88 -6.42 9.08
CA VAL A 80 -7.53 -6.54 7.77
C VAL A 80 -8.77 -5.64 7.76
N LEU A 81 -8.99 -4.91 6.67
CA LEU A 81 -10.17 -4.08 6.52
C LEU A 81 -11.39 -4.94 6.15
N GLU A 82 -12.56 -4.63 6.72
CA GLU A 82 -13.83 -5.28 6.37
C GLU A 82 -14.43 -4.70 5.07
N MET A 83 -13.62 -4.63 4.01
CA MET A 83 -14.00 -4.17 2.68
C MET A 83 -13.15 -4.84 1.61
N ASP A 84 -13.51 -4.67 0.33
CA ASP A 84 -12.61 -5.06 -0.76
C ASP A 84 -11.37 -4.17 -0.75
N ASN A 85 -10.30 -4.70 -0.16
CA ASN A 85 -9.03 -4.03 0.08
C ASN A 85 -7.91 -4.58 -0.82
N HIS A 86 -8.23 -5.47 -1.74
CA HIS A 86 -7.25 -6.06 -2.65
C HIS A 86 -7.16 -5.24 -3.94
N ARG A 87 -5.94 -5.04 -4.43
CA ARG A 87 -5.71 -4.32 -5.68
C ARG A 87 -4.67 -5.02 -6.53
N ASN A 88 -4.95 -5.03 -7.83
CA ASN A 88 -4.03 -5.55 -8.84
C ASN A 88 -3.08 -4.45 -9.28
N PHE A 89 -1.80 -4.76 -9.35
CA PHE A 89 -0.82 -3.97 -10.08
C PHE A 89 -0.71 -4.47 -11.51
N TYR A 90 -0.72 -3.54 -12.46
CA TYR A 90 -0.71 -3.85 -13.89
C TYR A 90 0.60 -3.39 -14.50
N PHE A 91 1.22 -4.26 -15.29
CA PHE A 91 2.27 -3.85 -16.22
C PHE A 91 1.63 -3.49 -17.56
N LEU A 92 1.84 -2.25 -17.98
CA LEU A 92 1.34 -1.67 -19.23
C LEU A 92 2.52 -1.44 -20.17
N THR A 93 2.46 -2.07 -21.34
CA THR A 93 3.44 -1.88 -22.41
C THR A 93 2.68 -1.78 -23.73
N LYS A 94 3.32 -1.15 -24.74
CA LYS A 94 2.82 -1.22 -26.11
C LYS A 94 2.95 -2.67 -26.62
N GLU A 95 2.02 -3.08 -27.46
CA GLU A 95 2.03 -4.38 -28.13
C GLU A 95 3.19 -4.50 -29.12
N GLU A 96 3.51 -3.43 -29.83
CA GLU A 96 4.63 -3.38 -30.76
C GLU A 96 5.94 -3.23 -30.00
N VAL A 97 6.92 -4.07 -30.32
CA VAL A 97 8.28 -3.98 -29.77
C VAL A 97 8.95 -2.73 -30.35
N VAL A 98 8.97 -1.66 -29.57
CA VAL A 98 9.60 -0.38 -29.96
C VAL A 98 11.11 -0.39 -29.66
N SER A 99 11.58 -1.33 -28.83
CA SER A 99 12.98 -1.44 -28.41
C SER A 99 13.25 -2.81 -27.79
N ASP A 100 14.37 -3.43 -28.18
CA ASP A 100 14.83 -4.71 -27.62
C ASP A 100 15.09 -4.60 -26.12
N LEU A 101 15.67 -3.49 -25.66
CA LEU A 101 15.91 -3.24 -24.24
C LEU A 101 14.60 -3.17 -23.44
N LEU A 102 13.55 -2.56 -23.99
CA LEU A 102 12.25 -2.54 -23.32
C LEU A 102 11.62 -3.93 -23.27
N ALA A 103 11.85 -4.76 -24.28
CA ALA A 103 11.41 -6.17 -24.27
C ALA A 103 12.17 -6.98 -23.21
N GLU A 104 13.48 -6.77 -23.06
CA GLU A 104 14.28 -7.41 -21.99
C GLU A 104 13.81 -7.00 -20.60
N VAL A 105 13.56 -5.70 -20.36
CA VAL A 105 13.03 -5.22 -19.08
C VAL A 105 11.64 -5.78 -18.79
N ALA A 106 10.75 -5.82 -19.79
CA ALA A 106 9.41 -6.39 -19.63
C ALA A 106 9.47 -7.90 -19.32
N LEU A 107 10.38 -8.64 -19.98
CA LEU A 107 10.63 -10.04 -19.70
C LEU A 107 11.12 -10.25 -18.27
N PHE A 108 12.11 -9.46 -17.83
CA PHE A 108 12.67 -9.51 -16.48
C PHE A 108 11.60 -9.26 -15.40
N ILE A 109 10.82 -8.19 -15.53
CA ILE A 109 9.74 -7.87 -14.59
C ILE A 109 8.72 -9.02 -14.53
N ARG A 110 8.37 -9.61 -15.68
CA ARG A 110 7.43 -10.72 -15.74
C ARG A 110 7.96 -11.95 -15.02
N THR A 111 9.20 -12.37 -15.28
CA THR A 111 9.76 -13.58 -14.66
C THR A 111 9.95 -13.42 -13.16
N THR A 112 10.52 -12.30 -12.72
CA THR A 112 10.77 -12.05 -11.29
C THR A 112 9.48 -11.98 -10.48
N LEU A 113 8.42 -11.37 -11.00
CA LEU A 113 7.15 -11.24 -10.28
C LEU A 113 6.29 -12.51 -10.33
N GLN A 114 6.43 -13.35 -11.38
CA GLN A 114 5.76 -14.65 -11.45
C GLN A 114 6.39 -15.68 -10.50
N GLU A 115 7.72 -15.68 -10.33
CA GLU A 115 8.42 -16.58 -9.41
C GLU A 115 8.13 -16.27 -7.93
N ASN A 116 7.81 -15.00 -7.62
CA ASN A 116 7.47 -14.54 -6.27
C ASN A 116 5.97 -14.38 -6.04
N ALA A 117 5.13 -14.83 -6.98
CA ALA A 117 3.68 -14.81 -6.79
C ALA A 117 3.31 -15.78 -5.65
N PRO A 118 2.50 -15.35 -4.65
CA PRO A 118 2.02 -16.28 -3.63
C PRO A 118 1.27 -17.43 -4.34
N PRO A 119 1.44 -18.69 -3.91
CA PRO A 119 0.74 -19.81 -4.53
C PRO A 119 -0.75 -19.53 -4.49
N ASN A 120 -1.41 -19.64 -5.65
CA ASN A 120 -2.86 -19.52 -5.79
C ASN A 120 -3.56 -20.27 -4.65
N ARG A 121 -4.31 -19.55 -3.81
CA ARG A 121 -5.28 -20.14 -2.89
C ARG A 121 -6.60 -20.33 -3.61
#